data_AF-A0A524Q3C5-F1
#
_entry.id   AF-A0A524Q3C5-F1
#
_cell.length_a   1.000
_cell.length_b   1.000
_cell.length_c   1.000
_cell.angle_alpha   90.00
_cell.angle_beta   90.00
_cell.angle_gamma   90.00
#
_symmetry.space_group_name_H-M   'P 1'
#
loop_
_entity.id
_entity.type
_entity.pdbx_description
1 polymer ?
#
loop_
_entity_poly.entity_id
_entity_poly.type
_entity_poly.pdbx_seq_one_letter_code
_entity_poly.pdbx_strand_id
1 'polypeptide(L)'
;MRSKATNALQSVVLLTGVIYIIVGLSFFISPYRVLKLFSSSVTEKAPATLTIPAGDTVNQWEVAELTEEDWLKQIINDDIISPLYFLSRVFAAFLMISGISMVMPLFDPLRYRGLIYYNGLIFPFISALSLSIFIRSQKSINVQIAAISGKGAPAWYEAHLVMIVLALLFTSLFLLTATGLFVTKKQTREGRE
;
A
#
# COMPACT_ATOMS: atom_id res chain seq x y z
N MET A 1 10.40 -30.61 21.66
CA MET A 1 9.12 -29.96 21.28
C MET A 1 9.39 -28.46 21.25
N ARG A 2 9.14 -27.80 20.10
CA ARG A 2 9.27 -26.33 19.98
C ARG A 2 8.39 -25.64 21.00
N SER A 3 8.86 -24.53 21.55
CA SER A 3 8.08 -23.75 22.50
C SER A 3 6.84 -23.11 21.84
N LYS A 4 5.80 -22.83 22.63
CA LYS A 4 4.60 -22.13 22.13
C LYS A 4 4.95 -20.73 21.56
N ALA A 5 5.97 -20.07 22.10
CA ALA A 5 6.37 -18.73 21.68
C ALA A 5 7.13 -18.71 20.35
N THR A 6 7.98 -19.72 20.09
CA THR A 6 8.65 -19.89 18.80
C THR A 6 7.66 -20.25 17.70
N ASN A 7 6.67 -21.11 17.97
CA ASN A 7 5.57 -21.36 17.03
C ASN A 7 4.76 -20.09 16.73
N ALA A 8 4.47 -19.26 17.74
CA ALA A 8 3.76 -18.00 17.54
C ALA A 8 4.56 -17.02 16.66
N LEU A 9 5.88 -16.90 16.89
CA LEU A 9 6.75 -16.09 16.02
C LEU A 9 6.74 -16.59 14.58
N GLN A 10 6.81 -17.92 14.38
CA GLN A 10 6.75 -18.52 13.04
C GLN A 10 5.43 -18.21 12.33
N SER A 11 4.30 -18.31 13.04
CA SER A 11 3.00 -17.95 12.48
C SER A 11 2.92 -16.48 12.06
N VAL A 12 3.45 -15.56 12.88
CA VAL A 12 3.48 -14.12 12.56
C VAL A 12 4.37 -13.83 11.35
N VAL A 13 5.53 -14.47 11.27
CA VAL A 13 6.46 -14.30 10.14
C VAL A 13 5.88 -14.86 8.86
N LEU A 14 5.23 -16.03 8.92
CA LEU A 14 4.55 -16.62 7.78
C LEU A 14 3.40 -15.74 7.30
N LEU A 15 2.58 -15.22 8.22
CA LEU A 15 1.50 -14.28 7.90
C LEU A 15 2.05 -13.03 7.20
N THR A 16 3.15 -12.47 7.69
CA THR A 16 3.83 -11.32 7.08
C THR A 16 4.28 -11.65 5.65
N GLY A 17 4.88 -12.82 5.44
CA GLY A 17 5.30 -13.29 4.12
C GLY A 17 4.13 -13.44 3.15
N VAL A 18 3.04 -14.06 3.58
CA VAL A 18 1.81 -14.21 2.79
C VAL A 18 1.23 -12.86 2.41
N ILE A 19 1.19 -11.90 3.34
CA ILE A 19 0.70 -10.55 3.07
C ILE A 19 1.57 -9.86 2.02
N TYR A 20 2.91 -9.97 2.11
CA TYR A 20 3.81 -9.40 1.09
C TYR A 20 3.60 -10.03 -0.28
N ILE A 21 3.36 -11.34 -0.35
CA ILE A 21 3.04 -12.03 -1.61
C ILE A 21 1.74 -11.49 -2.19
N ILE A 22 0.66 -11.40 -1.40
CA ILE A 22 -0.64 -10.94 -1.87
C ILE A 22 -0.58 -9.49 -2.34
N VAL A 23 0.01 -8.59 -1.55
CA VAL A 23 0.15 -7.17 -1.90
C VAL A 23 1.05 -7.02 -3.12
N GLY A 24 2.21 -7.69 -3.12
CA GLY A 24 3.14 -7.69 -4.26
C GLY A 24 2.49 -8.20 -5.53
N LEU A 25 1.77 -9.32 -5.48
CA LEU A 25 1.09 -9.88 -6.65
C LEU A 25 -0.01 -8.94 -7.17
N SER A 26 -0.78 -8.32 -6.26
CA SER A 26 -1.85 -7.38 -6.63
C SER A 26 -1.30 -6.17 -7.38
N PHE A 27 -0.24 -5.55 -6.86
CA PHE A 27 0.44 -4.42 -7.51
C PHE A 27 1.23 -4.84 -8.76
N PHE A 28 1.73 -6.08 -8.83
CA PHE A 28 2.45 -6.57 -9.99
C PHE A 28 1.54 -6.81 -11.20
N ILE A 29 0.33 -7.33 -10.95
CA ILE A 29 -0.69 -7.58 -11.98
C ILE A 29 -1.19 -6.25 -12.55
N SER A 30 -1.67 -5.35 -11.68
CA SER A 30 -2.14 -4.04 -12.11
C SER A 30 -2.17 -3.07 -10.93
N PRO A 31 -1.21 -2.13 -10.84
CA PRO A 31 -1.26 -1.04 -9.87
C PRO A 31 -2.59 -0.26 -9.96
N TYR A 32 -3.10 -0.05 -11.18
CA TYR A 32 -4.34 0.66 -11.43
C TYR A 32 -5.54 -0.01 -10.77
N ARG A 33 -5.68 -1.34 -10.87
CA ARG A 33 -6.81 -2.06 -10.25
C ARG A 33 -6.82 -1.91 -8.74
N VAL A 34 -5.63 -1.94 -8.12
CA VAL A 34 -5.51 -1.69 -6.69
C VAL A 34 -5.95 -0.27 -6.38
N LEU A 35 -5.43 0.73 -7.07
CA LEU A 35 -5.84 2.13 -6.85
C LEU A 35 -7.34 2.35 -7.07
N LYS A 36 -7.94 1.78 -8.13
CA LYS A 36 -9.38 1.87 -8.45
C LYS A 36 -10.25 1.27 -7.35
N LEU A 37 -9.88 0.13 -6.78
CA LEU A 37 -10.63 -0.50 -5.69
C LEU A 37 -10.79 0.43 -4.49
N PHE A 38 -9.75 1.19 -4.18
CA PHE A 38 -9.72 2.09 -3.03
C PHE A 38 -10.16 3.53 -3.36
N SER A 39 -10.33 3.89 -4.64
CA SER A 39 -10.91 5.17 -5.07
C SER A 39 -12.43 5.10 -5.30
N SER A 40 -13.03 3.90 -5.28
CA SER A 40 -14.45 3.64 -5.56
C SER A 40 -15.46 4.27 -4.58
N SER A 41 -15.00 5.00 -3.56
CA SER A 41 -15.89 5.80 -2.70
C SER A 41 -16.46 7.04 -3.42
N VAL A 42 -15.97 7.33 -4.63
CA VAL A 42 -16.47 8.39 -5.50
C VAL A 42 -17.59 7.83 -6.39
N THR A 43 -18.74 7.54 -5.79
CA THR A 43 -19.99 7.83 -6.52
C THR A 43 -20.16 9.34 -6.39
N GLU A 44 -19.69 10.08 -7.39
CA GLU A 44 -20.12 11.46 -7.59
C GLU A 44 -21.66 11.43 -7.62
N LYS A 45 -22.31 11.74 -6.49
CA LYS A 45 -23.65 12.32 -6.56
C LYS A 45 -23.46 13.65 -7.27
N ALA A 46 -23.57 13.61 -8.60
CA ALA A 46 -23.63 14.79 -9.43
C ALA A 46 -24.69 15.74 -8.81
N PRO A 47 -24.39 17.05 -8.71
CA PRO A 47 -25.35 17.99 -8.16
C PRO A 47 -26.62 17.94 -8.98
N ALA A 48 -27.75 17.89 -8.27
CA ALA A 48 -29.09 17.87 -8.83
C ALA A 48 -29.20 18.88 -9.98
N THR A 49 -29.77 18.38 -11.08
CA THR A 49 -30.12 19.09 -12.31
C THR A 49 -30.65 20.50 -12.00
N LEU A 50 -29.86 21.54 -12.26
CA LEU A 50 -30.37 22.90 -12.37
C LEU A 50 -30.89 23.07 -13.80
N THR A 51 -32.22 23.03 -13.93
CA THR A 51 -32.93 23.42 -15.15
C THR A 51 -32.78 24.93 -15.34
N ILE A 52 -31.92 25.36 -16.26
CA ILE A 52 -31.89 26.74 -16.76
C ILE A 52 -32.83 26.79 -17.99
N PRO A 53 -33.88 27.62 -17.97
CA PRO A 53 -34.79 27.74 -19.10
C PRO A 53 -34.21 28.73 -20.12
N ALA A 54 -33.28 28.28 -20.96
CA ALA A 54 -32.98 28.93 -22.25
C ALA A 54 -31.93 28.14 -23.04
N GLY A 55 -32.39 27.43 -24.06
CA GLY A 55 -31.89 27.54 -25.43
C GLY A 55 -30.47 27.12 -25.82
N ASP A 56 -29.52 26.94 -24.90
CA ASP A 56 -28.14 26.57 -25.23
C ASP A 56 -27.81 25.18 -24.72
N THR A 57 -27.56 24.26 -25.65
CA THR A 57 -26.96 22.95 -25.38
C THR A 57 -25.50 23.15 -24.96
N VAL A 58 -25.29 23.36 -23.66
CA VAL A 58 -23.95 23.21 -23.07
C VAL A 58 -23.58 21.74 -23.23
N ASN A 59 -22.53 21.46 -24.01
CA ASN A 59 -21.97 20.12 -24.12
C ASN A 59 -21.70 19.60 -22.71
N GLN A 60 -22.57 18.69 -22.30
CA GLN A 60 -22.45 17.90 -21.10
C GLN A 60 -21.12 17.17 -21.23
N TRP A 61 -20.13 17.57 -20.44
CA TRP A 61 -18.91 16.80 -20.27
C TRP A 61 -19.38 15.49 -19.63
N GLU A 62 -19.70 14.50 -20.47
CA GLU A 62 -19.84 13.13 -20.02
C GLU A 62 -18.54 12.82 -19.29
N VAL A 63 -18.62 12.65 -17.98
CA VAL A 63 -17.54 12.10 -17.17
C VAL A 63 -17.42 10.64 -17.62
N ALA A 64 -16.73 10.45 -18.74
CA ALA A 64 -16.48 9.13 -19.29
C ALA A 64 -15.76 8.33 -18.21
N GLU A 65 -16.32 7.18 -17.83
CA GLU A 65 -15.69 6.30 -16.87
C GLU A 65 -14.30 5.94 -17.43
N LEU A 66 -13.23 6.39 -16.75
CA LEU A 66 -11.86 6.10 -17.16
C LEU A 66 -11.68 4.58 -17.23
N THR A 67 -11.64 4.04 -18.45
CA THR A 67 -11.49 2.60 -18.69
C THR A 67 -10.03 2.18 -18.47
N GLU A 68 -9.80 0.87 -18.26
CA GLU A 68 -8.44 0.32 -18.15
C GLU A 68 -7.61 0.59 -19.42
N GLU A 69 -8.26 0.66 -20.58
CA GLU A 69 -7.62 0.94 -21.87
C GLU A 69 -7.15 2.39 -22.00
N ASP A 70 -7.94 3.35 -21.51
CA ASP A 70 -7.58 4.77 -21.54
C ASP A 70 -6.41 5.07 -20.61
N TRP A 71 -6.38 4.40 -19.44
CA TRP A 71 -5.24 4.43 -18.54
C TRP A 71 -3.97 3.83 -19.16
N LEU A 72 -4.08 2.68 -19.83
CA LEU A 72 -2.92 2.07 -20.50
C LEU A 72 -2.38 2.95 -21.62
N LYS A 73 -3.27 3.58 -22.39
CA LYS A 73 -2.87 4.59 -23.39
C LYS A 73 -2.18 5.77 -22.73
N GLN A 74 -2.67 6.25 -21.59
CA GLN A 74 -2.03 7.33 -20.84
C GLN A 74 -0.64 6.95 -20.34
N ILE A 75 -0.44 5.73 -19.81
CA ILE A 75 0.89 5.27 -19.41
C ILE A 75 1.84 5.29 -20.60
N ILE A 76 1.41 4.74 -21.75
CA ILE A 76 2.28 4.62 -22.93
C ILE A 76 2.66 5.98 -23.50
N ASN A 77 1.74 6.95 -23.44
CA ASN A 77 1.91 8.26 -24.04
C ASN A 77 2.55 9.30 -23.12
N ASP A 78 2.75 8.98 -21.83
CA ASP A 78 3.32 9.90 -20.84
C ASP A 78 4.72 9.44 -20.42
N ASP A 79 5.71 10.26 -20.75
CA ASP A 79 7.14 10.02 -20.51
C ASP A 79 7.51 9.89 -19.03
N ILE A 80 6.68 10.41 -18.11
CA ILE A 80 6.90 10.35 -16.66
C ILE A 80 6.16 9.15 -16.04
N ILE A 81 4.91 8.92 -16.48
CA ILE A 81 4.08 7.85 -15.91
C ILE A 81 4.59 6.46 -16.34
N SER A 82 5.10 6.31 -17.56
CA SER A 82 5.64 5.04 -18.07
C SER A 82 6.76 4.45 -17.18
N PRO A 83 7.87 5.17 -16.90
CA PRO A 83 8.91 4.67 -16.00
C PRO A 83 8.39 4.35 -14.61
N LEU A 84 7.49 5.18 -14.07
CA LEU A 84 6.94 5.00 -12.72
C LEU A 84 6.08 3.73 -12.63
N TYR A 85 5.31 3.43 -13.68
CA TYR A 85 4.53 2.19 -13.78
C TYR A 85 5.44 0.95 -13.73
N PHE A 86 6.48 0.89 -14.57
CA PHE A 86 7.40 -0.25 -14.56
C PHE A 86 8.18 -0.36 -13.25
N LEU A 87 8.61 0.78 -12.68
CA LEU A 87 9.28 0.82 -11.40
C LEU A 87 8.38 0.28 -10.28
N SER A 88 7.09 0.63 -10.28
CA SER A 88 6.13 0.09 -9.31
C SER A 88 6.00 -1.43 -9.40
N ARG A 89 6.01 -2.00 -10.61
CA ARG A 89 5.97 -3.46 -10.83
C ARG A 89 7.24 -4.14 -10.37
N VAL A 90 8.41 -3.54 -10.61
CA VAL A 90 9.68 -4.07 -10.11
C VAL A 90 9.69 -4.10 -8.57
N PHE A 91 9.24 -3.02 -7.92
CA PHE A 91 9.10 -3.01 -6.45
C PHE A 91 8.08 -4.03 -5.94
N ALA A 92 6.97 -4.22 -6.66
CA ALA A 92 5.98 -5.23 -6.33
C ALA A 92 6.55 -6.66 -6.44
N ALA A 93 7.38 -6.93 -7.45
CA ALA A 93 8.10 -8.19 -7.58
C ALA A 93 9.12 -8.40 -6.43
N PHE A 94 9.87 -7.36 -6.05
CA PHE A 94 10.76 -7.45 -4.89
C PHE A 94 10.01 -7.69 -3.58
N LEU A 95 8.84 -7.07 -3.39
CA LEU A 95 7.98 -7.34 -2.25
C LEU A 95 7.51 -8.81 -2.23
N MET A 96 7.12 -9.34 -3.38
CA MET A 96 6.72 -10.75 -3.52
C MET A 96 7.88 -11.69 -3.18
N ILE A 97 9.08 -11.44 -3.70
CA ILE A 97 10.29 -12.24 -3.41
C ILE A 97 10.64 -12.15 -1.92
N SER A 98 10.55 -10.96 -1.32
CA SER A 98 10.71 -10.77 0.12
C SER A 98 9.68 -11.61 0.91
N GLY A 99 8.43 -11.63 0.46
CA GLY A 99 7.39 -12.47 1.04
C GLY A 99 7.67 -13.98 0.94
N ILE A 100 8.14 -14.46 -0.22
CA ILE A 100 8.55 -15.86 -0.41
C ILE A 100 9.72 -16.21 0.51
N SER A 101 10.68 -15.30 0.67
CA SER A 101 11.84 -15.55 1.55
C SER A 101 11.43 -15.78 3.01
N MET A 102 10.28 -15.24 3.44
CA MET A 102 9.72 -15.44 4.79
C MET A 102 9.13 -16.84 5.03
N VAL A 103 9.18 -17.74 4.05
CA VAL A 103 8.90 -19.16 4.27
C VAL A 103 10.08 -19.85 4.96
N MET A 104 11.33 -19.38 4.77
CA MET A 104 12.51 -20.04 5.36
C MET A 104 12.51 -20.07 6.91
N PRO A 105 12.11 -19.01 7.63
CA PRO A 105 11.96 -19.04 9.10
C PRO A 105 10.98 -20.07 9.65
N LEU A 106 10.09 -20.64 8.82
CA LEU A 106 9.21 -21.75 9.23
C LEU A 106 10.01 -23.02 9.56
N PHE A 107 11.09 -23.26 8.83
CA PHE A 107 11.95 -24.42 9.03
C PHE A 107 12.90 -24.22 10.20
N ASP A 108 13.48 -23.03 10.35
CA ASP A 108 14.38 -22.70 11.47
C ASP A 108 14.36 -21.19 11.80
N PRO A 109 13.57 -20.76 12.79
CA PRO A 109 13.39 -19.34 13.08
C PRO A 109 14.62 -18.74 13.77
N LEU A 110 15.46 -19.55 14.40
CA LEU A 110 16.67 -19.10 15.10
C LEU A 110 17.80 -18.86 14.09
N ARG A 111 17.96 -19.74 13.10
CA ARG A 111 18.95 -19.56 12.04
C ARG A 111 18.59 -18.43 11.09
N TYR A 112 17.30 -18.31 10.73
CA TYR A 112 16.82 -17.26 9.82
C TYR A 112 16.39 -15.97 10.53
N ARG A 113 16.82 -15.76 11.78
CA ARG A 113 16.42 -14.59 12.57
C ARG A 113 16.83 -13.26 11.92
N GLY A 114 17.98 -13.22 11.25
CA GLY A 114 18.40 -12.07 10.46
C GLY A 114 17.36 -11.68 9.41
N LEU A 115 16.78 -12.67 8.71
CA LEU A 115 15.74 -12.46 7.73
C LEU A 115 14.44 -11.94 8.37
N ILE A 116 14.10 -12.43 9.58
CA ILE A 116 12.98 -11.89 10.37
C ILE A 116 13.22 -10.41 10.72
N TYR A 117 14.44 -10.04 11.11
CA TYR A 117 14.77 -8.64 11.39
C TYR A 117 14.67 -7.75 10.15
N TYR A 118 15.24 -8.15 9.01
CA TYR A 118 15.21 -7.31 7.81
C TYR A 118 13.80 -7.22 7.21
N ASN A 119 13.17 -8.35 6.89
CA ASN A 119 11.91 -8.35 6.16
C ASN A 119 10.69 -8.17 7.08
N GLY A 120 10.79 -8.56 8.34
CA GLY A 120 9.65 -8.58 9.28
C GLY A 120 9.64 -7.40 10.24
N LEU A 121 10.79 -6.76 10.49
CA LEU A 121 10.89 -5.62 11.40
C LEU A 121 11.29 -4.33 10.67
N ILE A 122 12.47 -4.31 10.05
CA ILE A 122 13.05 -3.11 9.46
C ILE A 122 12.24 -2.66 8.25
N PHE A 123 11.97 -3.56 7.30
CA PHE A 123 11.20 -3.23 6.10
C PHE A 123 9.82 -2.64 6.42
N PRO A 124 8.93 -3.30 7.20
CA PRO A 124 7.60 -2.74 7.47
C PRO A 124 7.66 -1.45 8.28
N PHE A 125 8.66 -1.29 9.17
CA PHE A 125 8.89 -0.02 9.86
C PHE A 125 9.22 1.12 8.89
N ILE A 126 10.21 0.92 8.03
CA ILE A 126 10.65 1.92 7.05
C ILE A 126 9.55 2.23 6.04
N SER A 127 8.81 1.22 5.58
CA SER A 127 7.66 1.40 4.69
C SER A 127 6.55 2.21 5.35
N ALA A 128 6.17 1.87 6.59
CA ALA A 128 5.16 2.63 7.34
C ALA A 128 5.58 4.08 7.58
N LEU A 129 6.85 4.31 7.95
CA LEU A 129 7.40 5.64 8.16
C LEU A 129 7.41 6.45 6.86
N SER A 130 7.93 5.87 5.77
CA SER A 130 7.99 6.51 4.46
C SER A 130 6.60 6.88 3.95
N LEU A 131 5.62 5.98 4.05
CA LEU A 131 4.23 6.26 3.67
C LEU A 131 3.61 7.36 4.52
N SER A 132 3.84 7.35 5.83
CA SER A 132 3.30 8.37 6.74
C SER A 132 3.87 9.76 6.46
N ILE A 133 5.17 9.86 6.19
CA ILE A 133 5.83 11.10 5.78
C ILE A 133 5.29 11.57 4.42
N PHE A 134 5.13 10.66 3.46
CA PHE A 134 4.61 10.97 2.14
C PHE A 134 3.18 11.51 2.21
N ILE A 135 2.28 10.86 2.96
CA ILE A 135 0.90 11.31 3.18
C ILE A 135 0.89 12.73 3.78
N ARG A 136 1.76 13.00 4.77
CA ARG A 136 1.89 14.34 5.37
C ARG A 136 2.38 15.38 4.36
N SER A 137 3.34 15.03 3.53
CA SER A 137 3.88 15.90 2.47
C SER A 137 2.80 16.26 1.44
N GLN A 138 2.07 15.26 0.94
CA GLN A 138 0.97 15.46 0.00
C GLN A 138 -0.15 16.32 0.58
N LYS A 139 -0.51 16.11 1.86
CA LYS A 139 -1.48 16.97 2.56
C LYS A 139 -1.05 18.43 2.55
N SER A 140 0.22 18.72 2.82
CA SER A 140 0.74 20.10 2.82
C SER A 140 0.65 20.75 1.45
N ILE A 141 0.98 20.01 0.38
CA ILE A 141 0.95 20.51 -1.00
C ILE A 141 -0.50 20.77 -1.44
N ASN A 142 -1.40 19.82 -1.19
CA ASN A 142 -2.80 19.92 -1.60
C ASN A 142 -3.53 21.08 -0.92
N VAL A 143 -3.23 21.36 0.35
CA VAL A 143 -3.80 22.51 1.07
C VAL A 143 -3.32 23.83 0.48
N GLN A 144 -2.05 23.94 0.07
CA GLN A 144 -1.52 25.14 -0.58
C GLN A 144 -2.17 25.38 -1.95
N ILE A 145 -2.34 24.32 -2.75
CA ILE A 145 -3.00 24.43 -4.06
C ILE A 145 -4.47 24.84 -3.90
N ALA A 146 -5.19 24.26 -2.94
CA ALA A 146 -6.58 24.62 -2.67
C ALA A 146 -6.73 26.09 -2.21
N ALA A 147 -5.80 26.58 -1.38
CA ALA A 147 -5.76 27.98 -0.97
C ALA A 147 -5.55 28.96 -2.14
N ILE A 148 -4.79 28.55 -3.16
CA ILE A 148 -4.54 29.35 -4.37
C ILE A 148 -5.71 29.25 -5.37
N SER A 149 -6.32 28.07 -5.51
CA SER A 149 -7.33 27.79 -6.53
C SER A 149 -8.75 28.19 -6.14
N GLY A 150 -9.03 28.44 -4.85
CA GLY A 150 -10.35 28.88 -4.37
C GLY A 150 -11.47 27.83 -4.45
N LYS A 151 -11.25 26.72 -5.18
CA LYS A 151 -12.07 25.51 -5.10
C LYS A 151 -11.70 24.76 -3.83
N GLY A 152 -12.72 24.45 -3.04
CA GLY A 152 -12.56 23.83 -1.72
C GLY A 152 -11.63 22.62 -1.73
N ALA A 153 -11.13 22.27 -0.55
CA ALA A 153 -10.18 21.21 -0.33
C ALA A 153 -10.79 19.81 -0.06
N PRO A 154 -11.89 19.30 -0.65
CA PRO A 154 -12.35 17.94 -0.32
C PRO A 154 -11.53 16.83 -1.02
N ALA A 155 -10.67 17.13 -1.99
CA ALA A 155 -9.97 16.10 -2.77
C ALA A 155 -8.83 15.32 -2.04
N TRP A 156 -8.41 15.73 -0.83
CA TRP A 156 -7.23 15.12 -0.18
C TRP A 156 -7.52 13.77 0.49
N TYR A 157 -8.77 13.50 0.90
CA TYR A 157 -9.13 12.23 1.55
C TYR A 157 -9.22 11.09 0.53
N GLU A 158 -9.65 11.40 -0.69
CA GLU A 158 -10.04 10.39 -1.68
C GLU A 158 -8.85 9.85 -2.47
N ALA A 159 -7.83 10.67 -2.74
CA ALA A 159 -6.65 10.27 -3.51
C ALA A 159 -5.62 9.43 -2.71
N HIS A 160 -5.81 9.23 -1.40
CA HIS A 160 -4.75 8.69 -0.52
C HIS A 160 -5.17 7.49 0.34
N LEU A 161 -6.40 6.99 0.20
CA LEU A 161 -6.92 5.88 1.00
C LEU A 161 -6.03 4.64 0.92
N VAL A 162 -5.57 4.26 -0.28
CA VAL A 162 -4.64 3.14 -0.50
C VAL A 162 -3.39 3.27 0.38
N MET A 163 -2.79 4.47 0.41
CA MET A 163 -1.56 4.72 1.14
C MET A 163 -1.78 4.67 2.65
N ILE A 164 -2.92 5.16 3.12
CA ILE A 164 -3.31 5.06 4.54
C ILE A 164 -3.48 3.59 4.94
N VAL A 165 -4.21 2.81 4.13
CA VAL A 165 -4.41 1.37 4.37
C VAL A 165 -3.06 0.63 4.39
N LEU A 166 -2.19 0.89 3.43
CA LEU A 166 -0.85 0.30 3.39
C LEU A 166 0.00 0.72 4.60
N ALA A 167 -0.04 1.99 5.01
CA ALA A 167 0.70 2.47 6.17
C ALA A 167 0.24 1.78 7.47
N LEU A 168 -1.07 1.61 7.65
CA LEU A 168 -1.64 0.89 8.79
C LEU A 168 -1.28 -0.59 8.75
N LEU A 169 -1.33 -1.21 7.57
CA LEU A 169 -0.94 -2.61 7.37
C LEU A 169 0.53 -2.83 7.78
N PHE A 170 1.45 -2.04 7.23
CA PHE A 170 2.88 -2.17 7.55
C PHE A 170 3.18 -1.84 9.02
N THR A 171 2.48 -0.86 9.61
CA THR A 171 2.59 -0.58 11.05
C THR A 171 2.16 -1.79 11.89
N SER A 172 1.06 -2.44 11.51
CA SER A 172 0.55 -3.62 12.20
C SER A 172 1.53 -4.79 12.10
N LEU A 173 2.09 -5.04 10.91
CA LEU A 173 3.11 -6.07 10.69
C LEU A 173 4.38 -5.82 11.51
N PHE A 174 4.83 -4.57 11.57
CA PHE A 174 5.94 -4.17 12.42
C PHE A 174 5.67 -4.47 13.89
N LEU A 175 4.52 -4.05 14.42
CA LEU A 175 4.16 -4.26 15.83
C LEU A 175 4.03 -5.74 16.19
N LEU A 176 3.40 -6.53 15.31
CA LEU A 176 3.26 -7.98 15.49
C LEU A 176 4.64 -8.66 15.53
N THR A 177 5.51 -8.33 14.57
CA THR A 177 6.85 -8.94 14.49
C THR A 177 7.75 -8.47 15.63
N ALA A 178 7.70 -7.18 16.00
CA ALA A 178 8.42 -6.64 17.14
C ALA A 178 8.04 -7.35 18.45
N THR A 179 6.74 -7.54 18.66
CA THR A 179 6.21 -8.26 19.84
C THR A 179 6.66 -9.72 19.83
N GLY A 180 6.57 -10.40 18.69
CA GLY A 180 7.04 -11.78 18.54
C GLY A 180 8.54 -11.93 18.84
N LEU A 181 9.37 -11.01 18.34
CA LEU A 181 10.81 -10.99 18.61
C LEU A 181 11.11 -10.67 20.08
N PHE A 182 10.32 -9.79 20.70
CA PHE A 182 10.47 -9.42 22.10
C PHE A 182 10.17 -10.62 23.03
N VAL A 183 9.06 -11.32 22.80
CA VAL A 183 8.66 -12.50 23.58
C VAL A 183 9.69 -13.64 23.46
N THR A 184 10.22 -13.85 22.25
CA THR A 184 11.23 -14.91 22.00
C THR A 184 12.66 -14.51 22.38
N LYS A 185 12.91 -13.27 22.81
CA LYS A 185 14.25 -12.77 23.15
C LYS A 185 14.98 -13.63 24.17
N LYS A 186 14.28 -14.11 25.21
CA LYS A 186 14.86 -14.94 26.27
C LYS A 186 15.24 -16.33 25.73
N GLN A 187 14.35 -16.95 24.96
CA GLN A 187 14.55 -18.29 24.41
C GLN A 187 15.74 -18.35 23.45
N THR A 188 15.91 -17.30 22.63
CA THR A 188 17.06 -17.23 21.73
C THR A 188 18.39 -17.00 22.47
N ARG A 189 18.39 -16.23 23.56
CA ARG A 189 19.60 -16.09 24.40
C ARG A 189 20.04 -17.42 25.02
N GLU A 190 19.07 -18.30 25.29
CA GLU A 190 19.31 -19.62 25.86
C GLU A 190 19.56 -20.70 24.80
N GLY A 191 19.48 -20.38 23.50
CA GLY A 191 19.63 -21.33 22.40
C GLY A 191 18.53 -22.41 22.36
N ARG A 192 17.38 -22.16 22.99
CA ARG A 192 16.27 -23.11 23.10
C ARG A 192 15.21 -22.83 22.04
N GLU A 193 14.91 -23.84 21.21
CA GLU A 193 13.79 -23.84 20.25
C GLU A 193 12.41 -24.00 20.91
#